data_AF-A0A7Y6RA16-F1
#
_entry.id   AF-A0A7Y6RA16-F1
#
_cell.length_a   1.000
_cell.length_b   1.000
_cell.length_c   1.000
_cell.angle_alpha   90.00
_cell.angle_beta   90.00
_cell.angle_gamma   90.00
#
_symmetry.space_group_name_H-M   'P 1'
#
loop_
_entity.id
_entity.type
_entity.pdbx_description
1 polymer ?
#
loop_
_entity_poly.entity_id
_entity_poly.type
_entity_poly.pdbx_seq_one_letter_code
_entity_poly.pdbx_strand_id
1 'polypeptide(L)'
;MEESLEMSWHRDCLLSASYRMAGHLVMMECCGTGGWMLVWKNPNPEVGGVAYPSMVSSCSTTAELHAVIAMGGIAAELLQQGRQIDAAQLAKEAQERHGFFEEPRIIEAAPHAAAFALYTVRAQWEAIEAYAKRVIDQWADPLALEQFRIDRIYPDGKRANGGDAPIHFLPACAPGQLTPAALVQSADPAYHIPSEYRA
;
A
#
# COMPACT_ATOMS: atom_id res chain seq x y z
N MET A 1 -27.35 7.00 12.69
CA MET A 1 -26.33 8.06 12.52
C MET A 1 -24.93 7.51 12.75
N GLU A 2 -24.75 6.56 13.67
CA GLU A 2 -23.49 5.80 13.84
C GLU A 2 -23.19 4.87 12.65
N GLU A 3 -24.14 4.06 12.19
CA GLU A 3 -23.94 3.19 11.00
C GLU A 3 -23.56 3.98 9.73
N SER A 4 -24.12 5.17 9.53
CA SER A 4 -23.78 6.01 8.37
C SER A 4 -22.36 6.59 8.46
N LEU A 5 -21.89 6.89 9.67
CA LEU A 5 -20.54 7.39 9.90
C LEU A 5 -19.50 6.25 9.80
N GLU A 6 -19.81 5.08 10.35
CA GLU A 6 -18.98 3.88 10.26
C GLU A 6 -18.78 3.43 8.80
N MET A 7 -19.87 3.37 8.02
CA MET A 7 -19.78 3.07 6.58
C MET A 7 -18.97 4.12 5.81
N SER A 8 -19.12 5.41 6.14
CA SER A 8 -18.35 6.48 5.48
C SER A 8 -16.85 6.37 5.80
N TRP A 9 -16.51 6.11 7.07
CA TRP A 9 -15.13 5.97 7.50
C TRP A 9 -14.45 4.77 6.87
N HIS A 10 -15.12 3.61 6.84
CA HIS A 10 -14.59 2.42 6.16
C HIS A 10 -14.38 2.68 4.66
N ARG A 11 -15.31 3.39 4.00
CA ARG A 11 -15.16 3.74 2.59
C ARG A 11 -13.96 4.64 2.35
N ASP A 12 -13.76 5.66 3.18
CA ASP A 12 -12.64 6.59 3.06
C ASP A 12 -11.29 5.91 3.35
N CYS A 13 -11.26 4.99 4.31
CA CYS A 13 -10.08 4.16 4.58
C CYS A 13 -9.75 3.22 3.42
N LEU A 14 -10.75 2.56 2.83
CA LEU A 14 -10.54 1.70 1.66
C LEU A 14 -10.03 2.51 0.46
N LEU A 15 -10.64 3.66 0.19
CA LEU A 15 -10.21 4.59 -0.87
C LEU A 15 -8.75 5.00 -0.67
N SER A 16 -8.41 5.47 0.52
CA SER A 16 -7.04 5.91 0.84
C SER A 16 -6.04 4.77 0.69
N ALA A 17 -6.33 3.58 1.20
CA ALA A 17 -5.46 2.41 1.06
C ALA A 17 -5.29 2.00 -0.41
N SER A 18 -6.38 2.00 -1.19
CA SER A 18 -6.37 1.62 -2.61
C SER A 18 -5.48 2.54 -3.44
N TYR A 19 -5.64 3.86 -3.29
CA TYR A 19 -4.83 4.84 -4.02
C TYR A 19 -3.38 4.88 -3.56
N ARG A 20 -3.13 4.73 -2.25
CA ARG A 20 -1.77 4.64 -1.73
C ARG A 20 -1.02 3.46 -2.34
N MET A 21 -1.62 2.28 -2.32
CA MET A 21 -0.97 1.08 -2.86
C MET A 21 -0.86 1.14 -4.39
N ALA A 22 -1.88 1.67 -5.09
CA ALA A 22 -1.81 1.85 -6.54
C ALA A 22 -0.67 2.79 -6.93
N GLY A 23 -0.48 3.90 -6.19
CA GLY A 23 0.65 4.80 -6.38
C GLY A 23 2.00 4.14 -6.11
N HIS A 24 2.10 3.26 -5.11
CA HIS A 24 3.31 2.44 -4.89
C HIS A 24 3.58 1.53 -6.10
N LEU A 25 2.58 0.77 -6.54
CA LEU A 25 2.74 -0.19 -7.64
C LEU A 25 3.11 0.48 -8.96
N VAL A 26 2.42 1.57 -9.33
CA VAL A 26 2.74 2.33 -10.55
C VAL A 26 4.13 2.95 -10.47
N MET A 27 4.56 3.43 -9.29
CA MET A 27 5.94 3.91 -9.16
C MET A 27 6.95 2.80 -9.36
N MET A 28 6.69 1.61 -8.83
CA MET A 28 7.56 0.47 -9.03
C MET A 28 7.67 0.08 -10.51
N GLU A 29 6.55 0.05 -11.24
CA GLU A 29 6.54 -0.17 -12.68
C GLU A 29 7.34 0.90 -13.43
N CYS A 30 7.19 2.17 -13.08
CA CYS A 30 7.94 3.28 -13.66
C CYS A 30 9.44 3.21 -13.34
N CYS A 31 9.82 2.60 -12.21
CA CYS A 31 11.21 2.32 -11.85
C CYS A 31 11.75 1.02 -12.46
N GLY A 32 10.95 0.30 -13.25
CA GLY A 32 11.37 -0.92 -13.96
C GLY A 32 11.39 -2.18 -13.10
N THR A 33 10.67 -2.22 -11.98
CA THR A 33 10.67 -3.36 -11.06
C THR A 33 9.34 -4.11 -11.00
N GLY A 34 8.17 -3.49 -11.18
CA GLY A 34 6.88 -4.19 -11.10
C GLY A 34 6.62 -4.88 -9.75
N GLY A 35 5.47 -5.53 -9.56
CA GLY A 35 5.12 -6.15 -8.28
C GLY A 35 3.63 -6.46 -8.11
N TRP A 36 3.19 -6.44 -6.85
CA TRP A 36 1.80 -6.65 -6.50
C TRP A 36 1.45 -5.90 -5.22
N MET A 37 0.16 -5.59 -5.07
CA MET A 37 -0.41 -4.98 -3.88
C MET A 37 -1.60 -5.78 -3.34
N LEU A 38 -1.72 -5.80 -2.01
CA LEU A 38 -2.84 -6.39 -1.27
C LEU A 38 -3.50 -5.33 -0.39
N VAL A 39 -4.83 -5.35 -0.36
CA VAL A 39 -5.64 -4.57 0.59
C VAL A 39 -6.66 -5.49 1.23
N TRP A 40 -6.62 -5.63 2.55
CA TRP A 40 -7.55 -6.47 3.31
C TRP A 40 -8.27 -5.69 4.40
N LYS A 41 -9.40 -6.21 4.88
CA LYS A 41 -10.14 -5.61 5.99
C LYS A 41 -9.53 -6.06 7.32
N ASN A 42 -9.19 -5.12 8.19
CA ASN A 42 -8.77 -5.44 9.55
C ASN A 42 -9.98 -5.95 10.34
N PRO A 43 -9.91 -7.14 10.96
CA PRO A 43 -10.99 -7.63 11.82
C PRO A 43 -11.12 -6.83 13.11
N ASN A 44 -10.07 -6.12 13.56
CA ASN A 44 -10.08 -5.28 14.76
C ASN A 44 -9.38 -3.93 14.52
N PRO A 45 -10.08 -2.97 13.87
CA PRO A 45 -9.51 -1.65 13.59
C PRO A 45 -9.23 -0.82 14.84
N GLU A 46 -9.93 -1.04 15.95
CA GLU A 46 -9.75 -0.26 17.18
C GLU A 46 -8.38 -0.48 17.81
N VAL A 47 -7.84 -1.70 17.69
CA VAL A 47 -6.50 -2.06 18.21
C VAL A 47 -5.40 -1.54 17.28
N GLY A 48 -5.64 -1.52 15.97
CA GLY A 48 -4.62 -1.19 14.97
C GLY A 48 -4.67 0.23 14.43
N GLY A 49 -5.75 0.98 14.66
CA GLY A 49 -6.01 2.31 14.08
C GLY A 49 -6.21 2.31 12.56
N VAL A 50 -6.19 1.14 11.90
CA VAL A 50 -6.23 0.99 10.44
C VAL A 50 -7.33 0.01 10.06
N ALA A 51 -8.33 0.50 9.31
CA ALA A 51 -9.47 -0.30 8.85
C ALA A 51 -9.12 -1.23 7.68
N TYR A 52 -8.29 -0.74 6.76
CA TYR A 52 -7.83 -1.50 5.60
C TYR A 52 -6.31 -1.53 5.56
N PRO A 53 -5.69 -2.45 6.32
CA PRO A 53 -4.29 -2.76 6.18
C PRO A 53 -3.97 -3.12 4.73
N SER A 54 -2.78 -2.72 4.31
CA SER A 54 -2.38 -2.86 2.94
C SER A 54 -0.88 -3.03 2.84
N MET A 55 -0.44 -3.82 1.89
CA MET A 55 0.98 -3.98 1.59
C MET A 55 1.22 -4.00 0.09
N VAL A 56 2.41 -3.59 -0.29
CA VAL A 56 2.93 -3.71 -1.64
C VAL A 56 4.25 -4.47 -1.54
N SER A 57 4.44 -5.48 -2.38
CA SER A 57 5.77 -6.09 -2.51
C SER A 57 6.62 -5.13 -3.30
N SER A 58 7.75 -4.68 -2.75
CA SER A 58 8.74 -3.88 -3.46
C SER A 58 10.00 -4.70 -3.66
N CYS A 59 10.48 -4.79 -4.91
CA CYS A 59 11.79 -5.32 -5.26
C CYS A 59 12.68 -4.14 -5.59
N SER A 60 13.27 -3.49 -4.59
CA SER A 60 14.26 -2.44 -4.86
C SER A 60 15.62 -2.76 -4.24
N THR A 61 16.66 -2.43 -4.99
CA THR A 61 18.06 -2.68 -4.65
C THR A 61 18.69 -1.54 -3.84
N THR A 62 18.02 -0.37 -3.72
CA THR A 62 18.56 0.81 -3.02
C THR A 62 17.50 1.53 -2.19
N ALA A 63 17.93 2.16 -1.09
CA ALA A 63 17.02 2.89 -0.20
C ALA A 63 16.38 4.13 -0.86
N GLU A 64 17.05 4.72 -1.85
CA GLU A 64 16.53 5.85 -2.63
C GLU A 64 15.32 5.44 -3.48
N LEU A 65 15.36 4.25 -4.10
CA LEU A 65 14.22 3.73 -4.85
C LEU A 65 13.03 3.43 -3.93
N HIS A 66 13.27 2.85 -2.75
CA HIS A 66 12.21 2.70 -1.74
C HIS A 66 11.60 4.05 -1.33
N ALA A 67 12.40 5.09 -1.15
CA ALA A 67 11.91 6.43 -0.82
C ALA A 67 11.00 7.00 -1.91
N VAL A 68 11.42 6.91 -3.18
CA VAL A 68 10.63 7.36 -4.34
C VAL A 68 9.32 6.60 -4.45
N ILE A 69 9.36 5.27 -4.32
CA ILE A 69 8.17 4.42 -4.36
C ILE A 69 7.22 4.83 -3.24
N ALA A 70 7.71 4.91 -1.99
CA ALA A 70 6.91 5.28 -0.84
C ALA A 70 6.23 6.65 -1.02
N MET A 71 6.98 7.66 -1.48
CA MET A 71 6.46 8.98 -1.81
C MET A 71 5.40 8.95 -2.91
N GLY A 72 5.53 8.07 -3.91
CA GLY A 72 4.53 7.89 -4.96
C GLY A 72 3.15 7.50 -4.41
N GLY A 73 3.11 6.56 -3.46
CA GLY A 73 1.84 6.17 -2.82
C GLY A 73 1.27 7.27 -1.92
N ILE A 74 2.13 7.97 -1.16
CA ILE A 74 1.68 9.12 -0.35
C ILE A 74 1.09 10.20 -1.26
N ALA A 75 1.78 10.56 -2.33
CA ALA A 75 1.28 11.55 -3.29
C ALA A 75 -0.06 11.14 -3.91
N ALA A 76 -0.22 9.88 -4.31
CA ALA A 76 -1.46 9.37 -4.89
C ALA A 76 -2.64 9.46 -3.91
N GLU A 77 -2.44 9.08 -2.66
CA GLU A 77 -3.44 9.23 -1.59
C GLU A 77 -3.82 10.70 -1.39
N LEU A 78 -2.85 11.59 -1.27
CA LEU A 78 -3.10 13.02 -1.02
C LEU A 78 -3.84 13.69 -2.19
N LEU A 79 -3.47 13.37 -3.42
CA LEU A 79 -4.16 13.89 -4.62
C LEU A 79 -5.58 13.34 -4.74
N GLN A 80 -5.81 12.07 -4.40
CA GLN A 80 -7.14 11.48 -4.37
C GLN A 80 -8.07 12.20 -3.38
N GLN A 81 -7.52 12.66 -2.25
CA GLN A 81 -8.25 13.48 -1.27
C GLN A 81 -8.51 14.92 -1.75
N GLY A 82 -8.15 15.25 -2.99
CA GLY A 82 -8.30 16.57 -3.58
C GLY A 82 -7.29 17.60 -3.08
N ARG A 83 -6.22 17.17 -2.38
CA ARG A 83 -5.20 18.08 -1.86
C ARG A 83 -4.30 18.56 -2.99
N GLN A 84 -4.11 19.87 -3.08
CA GLN A 84 -3.07 20.46 -3.91
C GLN A 84 -1.76 20.43 -3.12
N ILE A 85 -0.79 19.66 -3.60
CA ILE A 85 0.53 19.51 -2.97
C ILE A 85 1.67 19.83 -3.94
N ASP A 86 2.76 20.37 -3.39
CA ASP A 86 4.05 20.49 -4.06
C ASP A 86 5.07 19.47 -3.53
N ALA A 87 6.29 19.49 -4.10
CA ALA A 87 7.35 18.56 -3.72
C ALA A 87 7.83 18.75 -2.26
N ALA A 88 7.84 19.97 -1.75
CA ALA A 88 8.27 20.25 -0.37
C ALA A 88 7.23 19.73 0.63
N GLN A 89 5.95 19.92 0.34
CA GLN A 89 4.84 19.36 1.13
C GLN A 89 4.84 17.83 1.09
N LEU A 90 5.08 17.21 -0.07
CA LEU A 90 5.20 15.76 -0.16
C LEU A 90 6.38 15.22 0.66
N ALA A 91 7.55 15.86 0.57
CA ALA A 91 8.71 15.49 1.37
C ALA A 91 8.41 15.59 2.87
N LYS A 92 7.73 16.65 3.30
CA LYS A 92 7.29 16.82 4.68
C LYS A 92 6.29 15.74 5.12
N GLU A 93 5.29 15.43 4.31
CA GLU A 93 4.32 14.37 4.60
C GLU A 93 4.99 12.99 4.70
N ALA A 94 5.94 12.70 3.81
CA ALA A 94 6.76 11.49 3.91
C ALA A 94 7.58 11.48 5.21
N GLN A 95 8.09 12.64 5.62
CA GLN A 95 8.84 12.77 6.87
C GLN A 95 7.99 12.56 8.12
N GLU A 96 6.77 13.11 8.14
CA GLU A 96 5.86 12.98 9.29
C GLU A 96 5.27 11.56 9.39
N ARG A 97 5.05 10.91 8.25
CA ARG A 97 4.57 9.53 8.15
C ARG A 97 5.69 8.49 8.34
N HIS A 98 6.92 8.92 8.61
CA HIS A 98 8.08 8.03 8.86
C HIS A 98 7.90 7.01 9.97
N GLY A 99 6.93 7.20 10.87
CA GLY A 99 6.57 6.19 11.86
C GLY A 99 6.16 4.84 11.26
N PHE A 100 5.90 4.75 9.94
CA PHE A 100 5.53 3.52 9.22
C PHE A 100 6.66 2.85 8.43
N PHE A 101 7.74 3.56 8.10
CA PHE A 101 8.83 3.06 7.25
C PHE A 101 10.14 3.19 8.02
N GLU A 102 10.54 2.12 8.70
CA GLU A 102 11.73 2.00 9.56
C GLU A 102 13.06 2.05 8.78
N GLU A 103 13.23 3.01 7.87
CA GLU A 103 14.50 3.26 7.22
C GLU A 103 14.88 4.74 7.32
N PRO A 104 15.95 5.09 8.08
CA PRO A 104 16.44 6.47 8.25
C PRO A 104 16.88 7.15 6.94
N ARG A 105 16.82 6.47 5.81
CA ARG A 105 17.45 6.84 4.53
C ARG A 105 16.54 7.65 3.60
N ILE A 106 15.23 7.72 3.85
CA ILE A 106 14.33 8.61 3.07
C ILE A 106 14.66 10.09 3.37
N ILE A 107 15.21 10.40 4.56
CA ILE A 107 15.51 11.77 5.02
C ILE A 107 16.59 12.45 4.15
N GLU A 108 17.51 11.67 3.56
CA GLU A 108 18.58 12.20 2.70
C GLU A 108 18.20 12.23 1.21
N ALA A 109 17.16 11.49 0.81
CA ALA A 109 16.60 11.49 -0.55
C ALA A 109 15.76 12.75 -0.77
N ALA A 110 16.50 13.83 -1.03
CA ALA A 110 16.16 15.22 -1.32
C ALA A 110 14.79 15.56 -1.95
N PRO A 111 14.40 16.85 -1.92
CA PRO A 111 13.28 17.43 -2.70
C PRO A 111 13.17 16.97 -4.16
N HIS A 112 14.27 16.55 -4.80
CA HIS A 112 14.28 15.98 -6.14
C HIS A 112 13.52 14.65 -6.24
N ALA A 113 13.64 13.76 -5.25
CA ALA A 113 12.90 12.50 -5.22
C ALA A 113 11.39 12.74 -5.04
N ALA A 114 11.02 13.72 -4.19
CA ALA A 114 9.64 14.15 -4.04
C ALA A 114 9.09 14.81 -5.32
N ALA A 115 9.88 15.65 -5.99
CA ALA A 115 9.50 16.27 -7.26
C ALA A 115 9.29 15.22 -8.36
N PHE A 116 10.20 14.24 -8.46
CA PHE A 116 10.08 13.13 -9.39
C PHE A 116 8.84 12.27 -9.10
N ALA A 117 8.63 11.86 -7.84
CA ALA A 117 7.46 11.08 -7.45
C ALA A 117 6.16 11.82 -7.77
N LEU A 118 6.06 13.10 -7.42
CA LEU A 118 4.87 13.91 -7.69
C LEU A 118 4.63 14.10 -9.19
N TYR A 119 5.68 14.35 -9.97
CA TYR A 119 5.59 14.43 -11.43
C TYR A 119 5.06 13.12 -12.02
N THR A 120 5.66 12.00 -11.64
CA THR A 120 5.29 10.67 -12.16
C THR A 120 3.88 10.29 -11.78
N VAL A 121 3.47 10.52 -10.54
CA VAL A 121 2.08 10.26 -10.08
C VAL A 121 1.06 11.07 -10.89
N ARG A 122 1.36 12.34 -11.19
CA ARG A 122 0.48 13.16 -12.05
C ARG A 122 0.45 12.66 -13.49
N ALA A 123 1.61 12.28 -14.03
CA ALA A 123 1.71 11.75 -15.39
C ALA A 123 1.01 10.39 -15.56
N GLN A 124 0.96 9.58 -14.51
CA GLN A 124 0.39 8.23 -14.50
C GLN A 124 -0.93 8.13 -13.75
N TRP A 125 -1.63 9.25 -13.57
CA TRP A 125 -2.84 9.31 -12.74
C TRP A 125 -3.92 8.31 -13.20
N GLU A 126 -4.14 8.20 -14.51
CA GLU A 126 -5.13 7.26 -15.07
C GLU A 126 -4.82 5.80 -14.73
N ALA A 127 -3.54 5.41 -14.73
CA ALA A 127 -3.11 4.07 -14.35
C ALA A 127 -3.32 3.81 -12.85
N ILE A 128 -3.01 4.80 -12.02
CA ILE A 128 -3.24 4.75 -10.56
C ILE A 128 -4.73 4.61 -10.26
N GLU A 129 -5.58 5.42 -10.90
CA GLU A 129 -7.04 5.33 -10.77
C GLU A 129 -7.55 3.96 -11.20
N ALA A 130 -7.06 3.42 -12.32
CA ALA A 130 -7.45 2.10 -12.80
C ALA A 130 -7.10 1.00 -11.78
N TYR A 131 -5.89 1.01 -11.22
CA TYR A 131 -5.47 0.04 -10.20
C TYR A 131 -6.26 0.19 -8.89
N ALA A 132 -6.46 1.41 -8.40
CA ALA A 132 -7.26 1.66 -7.22
C ALA A 132 -8.73 1.21 -7.43
N LYS A 133 -9.30 1.49 -8.60
CA LYS A 133 -10.65 1.07 -8.95
C LYS A 133 -10.79 -0.45 -8.95
N ARG A 134 -9.81 -1.20 -9.47
CA ARG A 134 -9.84 -2.68 -9.43
C ARG A 134 -9.89 -3.24 -8.01
N VAL A 135 -9.25 -2.59 -7.04
CA VAL A 135 -9.37 -2.95 -5.62
C VAL A 135 -10.78 -2.68 -5.10
N ILE A 136 -11.31 -1.48 -5.37
CA ILE A 136 -12.63 -1.07 -4.91
C ILE A 136 -13.73 -1.96 -5.49
N ASP A 137 -13.63 -2.31 -6.78
CA ASP A 137 -14.57 -3.21 -7.45
C ASP A 137 -14.54 -4.63 -6.85
N GLN A 138 -13.36 -5.15 -6.49
CA GLN A 138 -13.25 -6.42 -5.76
C GLN A 138 -13.91 -6.37 -4.39
N TRP A 139 -13.89 -5.24 -3.70
CA TRP A 139 -14.60 -5.09 -2.41
C TRP A 139 -16.10 -4.90 -2.56
N ALA A 140 -16.56 -4.41 -3.72
CA ALA A 140 -17.98 -4.33 -4.03
C ALA A 140 -18.60 -5.71 -4.33
N ASP A 141 -17.79 -6.66 -4.79
CA ASP A 141 -18.17 -8.07 -4.96
C ASP A 141 -17.23 -8.98 -4.15
N PRO A 142 -17.57 -9.33 -2.90
CA PRO A 142 -16.71 -10.15 -2.05
C PRO A 142 -16.32 -11.51 -2.63
N LEU A 143 -17.05 -12.05 -3.61
CA LEU A 143 -16.68 -13.29 -4.30
C LEU A 143 -15.45 -13.12 -5.19
N ALA A 144 -15.10 -11.88 -5.55
CA ALA A 144 -13.89 -11.54 -6.28
C ALA A 144 -12.64 -11.43 -5.39
N LEU A 145 -12.79 -11.50 -4.06
CA LEU A 145 -11.66 -11.43 -3.14
C LEU A 145 -10.91 -12.76 -3.10
N GLU A 146 -9.62 -12.69 -3.38
CA GLU A 146 -8.69 -13.80 -3.30
C GLU A 146 -8.36 -14.10 -1.82
N GLN A 147 -8.11 -15.37 -1.51
CA GLN A 147 -7.75 -15.81 -0.16
C GLN A 147 -6.24 -15.99 -0.05
N PHE A 148 -5.64 -15.38 0.99
CA PHE A 148 -4.20 -15.44 1.23
C PHE A 148 -3.85 -15.91 2.63
N ARG A 149 -2.66 -16.51 2.71
CA ARG A 149 -1.98 -16.85 3.96
C ARG A 149 -0.88 -15.83 4.24
N ILE A 150 -1.28 -14.72 4.87
CA ILE A 150 -0.36 -13.61 5.20
C ILE A 150 0.73 -14.07 6.19
N ASP A 151 0.44 -15.09 7.00
CA ASP A 151 1.41 -15.75 7.88
C ASP A 151 2.58 -16.43 7.13
N ARG A 152 2.44 -16.72 5.83
CA ARG A 152 3.57 -17.18 4.98
C ARG A 152 4.47 -16.03 4.51
N ILE A 153 3.95 -14.81 4.49
CA ILE A 153 4.69 -13.59 4.14
C ILE A 153 5.41 -13.06 5.37
N TYR A 154 4.74 -13.09 6.54
CA TYR A 154 5.28 -12.70 7.84
C TYR A 154 5.19 -13.88 8.83
N PRO A 155 6.12 -14.86 8.74
CA PRO A 155 6.11 -16.01 9.64
C PRO A 155 6.28 -15.55 11.09
N ASP A 156 5.46 -16.10 11.99
CA ASP A 156 5.39 -15.75 13.41
C ASP A 156 5.17 -14.24 13.67
N GLY A 157 4.56 -13.54 12.70
CA GLY A 157 4.39 -12.09 12.76
C GLY A 157 5.72 -11.34 12.67
N LYS A 158 6.74 -11.92 12.02
CA LYS A 158 8.06 -11.32 11.84
C LYS A 158 8.36 -11.02 10.37
N ARG A 159 9.18 -10.00 10.15
CA ARG A 159 9.80 -9.67 8.87
C ARG A 159 10.99 -10.60 8.61
N ALA A 160 11.44 -10.69 7.35
CA ALA A 160 12.59 -11.50 6.96
C ALA A 160 13.89 -11.16 7.72
N ASN A 161 14.03 -9.92 8.21
CA ASN A 161 15.18 -9.48 9.01
C ASN A 161 15.01 -9.71 10.53
N GLY A 162 13.94 -10.39 10.97
CA GLY A 162 13.65 -10.68 12.38
C GLY A 162 12.90 -9.57 13.13
N GLY A 163 12.65 -8.42 12.51
CA GLY A 163 11.81 -7.36 13.07
C GLY A 163 10.34 -7.75 13.16
N ASP A 164 9.57 -7.08 14.02
CA ASP A 164 8.13 -7.33 14.14
C ASP A 164 7.35 -6.85 12.89
N ALA A 165 6.33 -7.60 12.52
CA ALA A 165 5.32 -7.14 11.56
C ALA A 165 4.54 -5.98 12.20
N PRO A 166 4.03 -5.04 11.38
CA PRO A 166 3.19 -3.97 11.90
C PRO A 166 2.00 -4.50 12.70
N ILE A 167 1.65 -3.86 13.82
CA ILE A 167 0.62 -4.35 14.74
C ILE A 167 -0.73 -4.62 14.06
N HIS A 168 -1.09 -3.81 13.07
CA HIS A 168 -2.34 -3.92 12.31
C HIS A 168 -2.33 -5.09 11.30
N PHE A 169 -1.18 -5.76 11.09
CA PHE A 169 -1.08 -6.98 10.28
C PHE A 169 -1.22 -8.24 11.14
N LEU A 170 -0.95 -8.16 12.45
CA LEU A 170 -0.93 -9.32 13.34
C LEU A 170 -2.20 -10.19 13.29
N PRO A 171 -3.43 -9.64 13.16
CA PRO A 171 -4.62 -10.48 13.02
C PRO A 171 -4.58 -11.39 11.78
N ALA A 172 -3.98 -10.93 10.68
CA ALA A 172 -3.83 -11.71 9.45
C ALA A 172 -2.62 -12.66 9.48
N CYS A 173 -1.66 -12.44 10.38
CA CYS A 173 -0.46 -13.27 10.54
C CYS A 173 -0.67 -14.49 11.47
N ALA A 174 -1.89 -14.71 11.99
CA ALA A 174 -2.16 -15.90 12.80
C ALA A 174 -1.93 -17.18 11.98
N PRO A 175 -1.25 -18.21 12.53
CA PRO A 175 -0.91 -19.41 11.78
C PRO A 175 -2.14 -20.08 11.13
N GLY A 176 -2.10 -20.25 9.81
CA GLY A 176 -3.18 -20.87 9.03
C GLY A 176 -4.41 -19.98 8.79
N GLN A 177 -4.39 -18.73 9.25
CA GLN A 177 -5.47 -17.78 9.00
C GLN A 177 -5.58 -17.46 7.50
N LEU A 178 -6.75 -17.74 6.93
CA LEU A 178 -7.10 -17.27 5.59
C LEU A 178 -7.60 -15.83 5.67
N THR A 179 -7.03 -14.98 4.84
CA THR A 179 -7.34 -13.55 4.77
C THR A 179 -7.90 -13.21 3.39
N PRO A 180 -9.18 -12.83 3.29
CA PRO A 180 -9.73 -12.23 2.07
C PRO A 180 -9.03 -10.91 1.78
N ALA A 181 -8.45 -10.76 0.59
CA ALA A 181 -7.79 -9.54 0.17
C ALA A 181 -8.07 -9.23 -1.29
N ALA A 182 -8.19 -7.95 -1.59
CA ALA A 182 -8.16 -7.49 -2.97
C ALA A 182 -6.72 -7.49 -3.47
N LEU A 183 -6.49 -8.07 -4.65
CA LEU A 183 -5.17 -8.18 -5.26
C LEU A 183 -5.15 -7.40 -6.58
N VAL A 184 -4.08 -6.63 -6.78
CA VAL A 184 -3.71 -6.11 -8.10
C VAL A 184 -2.22 -6.42 -8.32
N GLN A 185 -1.92 -6.92 -9.51
CA GLN A 185 -0.58 -7.30 -9.92
C GLN A 185 -0.16 -6.43 -11.10
N SER A 186 1.14 -6.14 -11.20
CA SER A 186 1.71 -5.50 -12.36
C SER A 186 1.51 -6.34 -13.61
N ALA A 187 1.60 -5.68 -14.77
CA ALA A 187 1.51 -6.36 -16.06
C ALA A 187 2.63 -7.40 -16.27
N ASP A 188 3.82 -7.18 -15.71
CA ASP A 188 4.95 -8.09 -15.84
C ASP A 188 4.78 -9.33 -14.93
N PRO A 189 4.67 -10.55 -15.51
CA PRO A 189 4.50 -11.80 -14.76
C PRO A 189 5.68 -12.16 -13.85
N ALA A 190 6.89 -11.66 -14.13
CA ALA A 190 8.08 -11.97 -13.33
C ALA A 190 7.96 -11.47 -11.88
N TYR A 191 7.08 -10.50 -11.64
CA TYR A 191 6.87 -9.85 -10.35
C TYR A 191 5.51 -10.19 -9.74
N HIS A 192 4.86 -11.25 -10.22
CA HIS A 192 3.59 -11.70 -9.69
C HIS A 192 3.73 -12.29 -8.27
N ILE A 193 2.64 -12.26 -7.50
CA ILE A 193 2.66 -12.84 -6.16
C ILE A 193 2.90 -14.35 -6.26
N PRO A 194 3.87 -14.91 -5.51
CA PRO A 194 4.13 -16.34 -5.52
C PRO A 194 2.89 -17.16 -5.14
N SER A 195 2.66 -18.27 -5.84
CA SER A 195 1.47 -19.12 -5.68
C SER A 195 1.33 -19.70 -4.28
N GLU A 196 2.44 -19.91 -3.59
CA GLU A 196 2.50 -20.45 -2.24
C GLU A 196 1.91 -19.51 -1.18
N TYR A 197 1.65 -18.23 -1.49
CA TYR A 197 0.96 -17.33 -0.55
C TYR A 197 -0.56 -17.37 -0.70
N ARG A 198 -1.07 -17.97 -1.77
CA ARG A 198 -2.50 -18.16 -2.02
C ARG A 198 -3.02 -19.42 -1.32
N ALA A 199 -4.30 -19.40 -0.94
CA ALA A 199 -5.00 -20.48 -0.27
C ALA A 199 -5.58 -21.52 -1.23
#